data_AF-A0A2E2EUP9-F1
#
_entry.id   AF-A0A2E2EUP9-F1
#
_cell.length_a   1.000
_cell.length_b   1.000
_cell.length_c   1.000
_cell.angle_alpha   90.00
_cell.angle_beta   90.00
_cell.angle_gamma   90.00
#
_symmetry.space_group_name_H-M   'P 1'
#
loop_
_entity.id
_entity.type
_entity.pdbx_description
1 polymer ?
#
loop_
_entity_poly.entity_id
_entity_poly.type
_entity_poly.pdbx_seq_one_letter_code
_entity_poly.pdbx_strand_id
1 'polypeptide(L)'
;MSKSNQETSLIELDQLDANMLPELNGWKETQLKIVEENPFVKIEDHKSYEDAKKNRTALVTARTTIEKQEKLIASKLKSFRNKVADASKELIAITVPHEEKQQEEVRRYEAIKEAERQEKLRLEQERKDKIQSEINQFYNNLKCEISNLEFLDIENTKEVFNAILEKFDQKDFEEFDMDYAEKKNLLFHFLQEKITDLNEKEEARVEREKLEAERKAFEEQQEEARKKAEQEEAERQKKLEAERKEREAAEGKLRKEREAIEEEKRKIAEAEAKRQAEIEAEEKAKAEAKAKKEAEKRAEALKPDLEKLKSIIASIGIHQEAPELKDKASQTFYTELKLDIEDLKNTLTSKLENLK
;
A
#
# COMPACT_ATOMS: atom_id res chain seq x y z
N MET A 1 -82.68 -85.93 15.38
CA MET A 1 -81.74 -86.93 14.83
C MET A 1 -80.48 -86.92 15.67
N SER A 2 -80.21 -88.05 16.33
CA SER A 2 -79.13 -88.21 17.30
C SER A 2 -77.77 -88.05 16.65
N LYS A 3 -76.99 -87.06 17.10
CA LYS A 3 -75.54 -87.04 16.85
C LYS A 3 -74.91 -88.00 17.86
N SER A 4 -74.46 -89.14 17.34
CA SER A 4 -73.59 -90.09 18.03
C SER A 4 -72.39 -89.32 18.59
N ASN A 5 -72.32 -89.23 19.92
CA ASN A 5 -71.19 -88.68 20.64
C ASN A 5 -70.03 -89.68 20.50
N GLN A 6 -69.17 -89.51 19.50
CA GLN A 6 -67.92 -90.26 19.44
C GLN A 6 -67.00 -89.69 20.53
N GLU A 7 -66.86 -90.45 21.62
CA GLU A 7 -65.82 -90.22 22.62
C GLU A 7 -64.47 -90.14 21.90
N THR A 8 -63.90 -88.94 21.87
CA THR A 8 -62.58 -88.69 21.30
C THR A 8 -61.58 -89.18 22.32
N SER A 9 -61.15 -90.43 22.20
CA SER A 9 -60.06 -90.96 23.01
C SER A 9 -58.81 -90.13 22.74
N LEU A 10 -58.40 -89.32 23.70
CA LEU A 10 -57.18 -88.52 23.66
C LEU A 10 -56.01 -89.51 23.77
N ILE A 11 -55.34 -89.77 22.65
CA ILE A 11 -54.16 -90.63 22.63
C ILE A 11 -52.97 -89.76 23.04
N GLU A 12 -52.51 -89.93 24.27
CA GLU A 12 -51.25 -89.36 24.73
C GLU A 12 -50.10 -90.16 24.12
N LEU A 13 -49.33 -89.54 23.21
CA LEU A 13 -48.25 -90.20 22.47
C LEU A 13 -47.14 -90.74 23.39
N ASP A 14 -46.96 -90.12 24.56
CA ASP A 14 -45.94 -90.50 25.54
C ASP A 14 -46.32 -91.75 26.35
N GLN A 15 -47.59 -92.18 26.31
CA GLN A 15 -48.10 -93.36 27.04
C GLN A 15 -48.13 -94.65 26.17
N LEU A 16 -47.57 -94.61 24.96
CA LEU A 16 -47.65 -95.72 24.01
C LEU A 16 -46.63 -96.82 24.37
N ASP A 17 -47.08 -97.84 25.11
CA ASP A 17 -46.28 -99.03 25.45
C ASP A 17 -46.19 -100.00 24.27
N ALA A 18 -44.97 -100.44 23.93
CA ALA A 18 -44.71 -101.42 22.88
C ALA A 18 -45.43 -102.77 23.11
N ASN A 19 -45.63 -103.18 24.37
CA ASN A 19 -46.32 -104.43 24.69
C ASN A 19 -47.84 -104.35 24.49
N MET A 20 -48.39 -103.13 24.37
CA MET A 20 -49.81 -102.89 24.09
C MET A 20 -50.11 -102.87 22.59
N LEU A 21 -49.09 -102.98 21.74
CA LEU A 21 -49.27 -103.10 20.29
C LEU A 21 -49.88 -104.46 19.95
N PRO A 22 -51.04 -104.51 19.27
CA PRO A 22 -51.63 -105.76 18.80
C PRO A 22 -50.67 -106.62 17.98
N GLU A 23 -49.73 -105.98 17.27
CA GLU A 23 -48.70 -106.64 16.47
C GLU A 23 -47.64 -107.38 17.31
N LEU A 24 -47.47 -107.05 18.59
CA LEU A 24 -46.48 -107.65 19.52
C LEU A 24 -47.12 -108.46 20.66
N ASN A 25 -48.44 -108.37 20.84
CA ASN A 25 -49.16 -109.12 21.85
C ASN A 25 -49.06 -110.64 21.64
N GLY A 26 -48.80 -111.42 22.70
CA GLY A 26 -48.71 -112.87 22.66
C GLY A 26 -47.42 -113.43 22.04
N TRP A 27 -46.55 -112.58 21.49
CA TRP A 27 -45.31 -113.03 20.85
C TRP A 27 -44.30 -113.55 21.85
N LYS A 28 -44.29 -113.04 23.08
CA LYS A 28 -43.41 -113.55 24.14
C LYS A 28 -43.73 -115.00 24.47
N GLU A 29 -45.00 -115.30 24.69
CA GLU A 29 -45.52 -116.64 24.95
C GLU A 29 -45.26 -117.56 23.75
N THR A 30 -45.46 -117.04 22.53
CA THR A 30 -45.19 -117.78 21.29
C THR A 30 -43.70 -118.14 21.15
N GLN A 31 -42.78 -117.19 21.43
CA GLN A 31 -41.34 -117.46 21.38
C GLN A 31 -40.92 -118.49 22.43
N LEU A 32 -41.43 -118.38 23.66
CA LEU A 32 -41.15 -119.34 24.73
C LEU A 32 -41.59 -120.75 24.34
N LYS A 33 -42.78 -120.90 23.76
CA LYS A 33 -43.28 -122.18 23.25
C LYS A 33 -42.41 -122.74 22.12
N ILE A 34 -41.99 -121.90 21.17
CA ILE A 34 -41.10 -122.34 20.07
C ILE A 34 -39.75 -122.82 20.61
N VAL A 35 -39.20 -122.16 21.64
CA VAL A 35 -37.95 -122.59 22.29
C VAL A 35 -38.14 -123.95 22.99
N GLU A 36 -39.26 -124.15 23.67
CA GLU A 36 -39.59 -125.41 24.33
C GLU A 36 -39.75 -126.57 23.32
N GLU A 37 -40.44 -126.33 22.21
CA GLU A 37 -40.67 -127.34 21.15
C GLU A 37 -39.41 -127.65 20.32
N ASN A 38 -38.41 -126.78 20.34
CA ASN A 38 -37.19 -126.90 19.53
C ASN A 38 -35.94 -126.82 20.42
N PRO A 39 -35.74 -127.80 21.34
CA PRO A 39 -34.63 -127.77 22.28
C PRO A 39 -33.27 -127.90 21.57
N PHE A 40 -32.21 -127.55 22.28
CA PHE A 40 -30.86 -127.72 21.79
C PHE A 40 -30.54 -129.21 21.59
N VAL A 41 -30.06 -129.56 20.39
CA VAL A 41 -29.62 -130.92 20.05
C VAL A 41 -28.13 -130.86 19.74
N LYS A 42 -27.32 -131.59 20.51
CA LYS A 42 -25.91 -131.78 20.23
C LYS A 42 -25.76 -132.76 19.07
N ILE A 43 -24.92 -132.41 18.10
CA ILE A 43 -24.74 -133.21 16.87
C ILE A 43 -23.66 -134.26 17.13
N GLU A 44 -24.05 -135.53 17.12
CA GLU A 44 -23.15 -136.68 17.32
C GLU A 44 -23.20 -137.66 16.14
N ASP A 45 -24.26 -137.60 15.32
CA ASP A 45 -24.49 -138.42 14.14
C ASP A 45 -25.32 -137.65 13.07
N HIS A 46 -25.59 -138.29 11.93
CA HIS A 46 -26.35 -137.64 10.85
C HIS A 46 -27.81 -137.34 11.25
N LYS A 47 -28.40 -138.15 12.13
CA LYS A 47 -29.79 -137.96 12.58
C LYS A 47 -29.93 -136.73 13.47
N SER A 48 -29.05 -136.60 14.46
CA SER A 48 -28.95 -135.42 15.34
C SER A 48 -28.59 -134.14 14.58
N TYR A 49 -27.86 -134.24 13.47
CA TYR A 49 -27.63 -133.12 12.54
C TYR A 49 -28.93 -132.62 11.89
N GLU A 50 -29.77 -133.51 11.34
CA GLU A 50 -31.03 -133.12 10.70
C GLU A 50 -32.03 -132.54 11.73
N ASP A 51 -32.09 -133.13 12.93
CA ASP A 51 -32.92 -132.60 14.03
C ASP A 51 -32.43 -131.22 14.49
N ALA A 52 -31.12 -131.02 14.67
CA ALA A 52 -30.55 -129.72 15.02
C ALA A 52 -30.80 -128.66 13.93
N LYS A 53 -30.72 -129.03 12.65
CA LYS A 53 -30.99 -128.15 11.51
C LYS A 53 -32.47 -127.74 11.45
N LYS A 54 -33.39 -128.68 11.71
CA LYS A 54 -34.84 -128.40 11.82
C LYS A 54 -35.13 -127.42 12.95
N ASN A 55 -34.61 -127.69 14.16
CA ASN A 55 -34.79 -126.83 15.32
C ASN A 55 -34.22 -125.42 15.09
N ARG A 56 -33.00 -125.33 14.53
CA ARG A 56 -32.39 -124.04 14.13
C ARG A 56 -33.28 -123.27 13.15
N THR A 57 -33.84 -123.95 12.16
CA THR A 57 -34.69 -123.31 11.14
C THR A 57 -35.97 -122.75 11.76
N ALA A 58 -36.59 -123.48 12.68
CA ALA A 58 -37.75 -123.00 13.43
C ALA A 58 -37.42 -121.76 14.27
N LEU A 59 -36.32 -121.79 15.03
CA LEU A 59 -35.86 -120.66 15.86
C LEU A 59 -35.52 -119.42 15.02
N VAL A 60 -34.81 -119.59 13.89
CA VAL A 60 -34.49 -118.48 12.98
C VAL A 60 -35.76 -117.90 12.35
N THR A 61 -36.71 -118.75 11.97
CA THR A 61 -38.00 -118.29 11.42
C THR A 61 -38.79 -117.49 12.45
N ALA A 62 -38.80 -117.94 13.70
CA ALA A 62 -39.45 -117.25 14.81
C ALA A 62 -38.82 -115.86 15.05
N ARG A 63 -37.48 -115.76 15.08
CA ARG A 63 -36.75 -114.49 15.23
C ARG A 63 -37.03 -113.52 14.08
N THR A 64 -36.85 -113.99 12.85
CA THR A 64 -37.04 -113.15 11.65
C THR A 64 -38.48 -112.68 11.46
N THR A 65 -39.46 -113.39 12.04
CA THR A 65 -40.85 -112.95 12.05
C THR A 65 -41.05 -111.74 12.96
N ILE A 66 -40.42 -111.69 14.13
CA ILE A 66 -40.44 -110.51 15.01
C ILE A 66 -39.74 -109.32 14.34
N GLU A 67 -38.56 -109.54 13.73
CA GLU A 67 -37.85 -108.49 12.97
C GLU A 67 -38.73 -107.89 11.85
N LYS A 68 -39.60 -108.69 11.23
CA LYS A 68 -40.57 -108.21 10.22
C LYS A 68 -41.68 -107.37 10.86
N GLN A 69 -42.19 -107.76 12.04
CA GLN A 69 -43.19 -106.97 12.76
C GLN A 69 -42.62 -105.62 13.21
N GLU A 70 -41.39 -105.59 13.71
CA GLU A 70 -40.69 -104.34 14.05
C GLU A 70 -40.62 -103.37 12.86
N LYS A 71 -40.19 -103.86 11.68
CA LYS A 71 -40.15 -103.06 10.45
C LYS A 71 -41.53 -102.54 10.04
N LEU A 72 -42.57 -103.34 10.21
CA LEU A 72 -43.95 -102.93 9.93
C LEU A 72 -44.40 -101.81 10.87
N ILE A 73 -44.14 -101.93 12.17
CA ILE A 73 -44.43 -100.90 13.18
C ILE A 73 -43.69 -99.60 12.83
N ALA A 74 -42.40 -99.67 12.54
CA ALA A 74 -41.61 -98.51 12.14
C ALA A 74 -42.17 -97.81 10.89
N SER A 75 -42.62 -98.58 9.89
CA SER A 75 -43.27 -98.03 8.70
C SER A 75 -44.59 -97.32 9.01
N LYS A 76 -45.41 -97.89 9.92
CA LYS A 76 -46.67 -97.26 10.36
C LYS A 76 -46.42 -95.96 11.11
N LEU A 77 -45.45 -95.93 12.03
CA LEU A 77 -45.06 -94.71 12.76
C LEU A 77 -44.55 -93.62 11.82
N LYS A 78 -43.73 -93.98 10.82
CA LYS A 78 -43.28 -93.03 9.79
C LYS A 78 -44.46 -92.47 8.99
N SER A 79 -45.41 -93.30 8.60
CA SER A 79 -46.63 -92.85 7.90
C SER A 79 -47.47 -91.91 8.77
N PHE A 80 -47.63 -92.23 10.06
CA PHE A 80 -48.33 -91.35 11.00
C PHE A 80 -47.65 -89.99 11.14
N ARG A 81 -46.31 -89.96 11.32
CA ARG A 81 -45.53 -88.72 11.35
C ARG A 81 -45.74 -87.87 10.10
N ASN A 82 -45.76 -88.49 8.92
CA ASN A 82 -46.00 -87.76 7.68
C ASN A 82 -47.40 -87.16 7.65
N LYS A 83 -48.43 -87.90 8.08
CA LYS A 83 -49.80 -87.37 8.19
C LYS A 83 -49.89 -86.18 9.15
N VAL A 84 -49.18 -86.24 10.29
CA VAL A 84 -49.09 -85.11 11.22
C VAL A 84 -48.45 -83.91 10.54
N ALA A 85 -47.33 -84.10 9.83
CA ALA A 85 -46.65 -83.03 9.10
C ALA A 85 -47.54 -82.41 8.02
N ASP A 86 -48.31 -83.21 7.28
CA ASP A 86 -49.22 -82.73 6.25
C ASP A 86 -50.40 -81.97 6.86
N ALA A 87 -51.00 -82.47 7.95
CA ALA A 87 -52.02 -81.74 8.70
C ALA A 87 -51.50 -80.40 9.24
N SER A 88 -50.26 -80.36 9.76
CA SER A 88 -49.63 -79.10 10.18
C SER A 88 -49.46 -78.13 9.01
N LYS A 89 -49.05 -78.60 7.83
CA LYS A 89 -48.94 -77.75 6.63
C LYS A 89 -50.29 -77.22 6.20
N GLU A 90 -51.34 -78.04 6.22
CA GLU A 90 -52.71 -77.60 5.91
C GLU A 90 -53.15 -76.50 6.88
N LEU A 91 -52.91 -76.68 8.18
CA LEU A 91 -53.23 -75.66 9.19
C LEU A 91 -52.43 -74.35 8.99
N ILE A 92 -51.14 -74.44 8.67
CA ILE A 92 -50.29 -73.26 8.36
C ILE A 92 -50.77 -72.58 7.08
N ALA A 93 -51.15 -73.35 6.05
CA ALA A 93 -51.63 -72.82 4.78
C ALA A 93 -52.94 -72.03 4.92
N ILE A 94 -53.70 -72.24 6.01
CA ILE A 94 -54.86 -71.40 6.34
C ILE A 94 -54.39 -70.00 6.73
N THR A 95 -53.33 -69.84 7.53
CA THR A 95 -52.96 -68.52 8.09
C THR A 95 -52.02 -67.72 7.21
N VAL A 96 -51.11 -68.38 6.48
CA VAL A 96 -50.06 -67.71 5.68
C VAL A 96 -50.61 -66.67 4.68
N PRO A 97 -51.64 -66.97 3.86
CA PRO A 97 -52.13 -65.98 2.89
C PRO A 97 -52.74 -64.73 3.56
N HIS A 98 -53.34 -64.90 4.74
CA HIS A 98 -53.90 -63.77 5.50
C HIS A 98 -52.80 -62.92 6.13
N GLU A 99 -51.75 -63.55 6.65
CA GLU A 99 -50.55 -62.86 7.16
C GLU A 99 -49.86 -62.08 6.04
N GLU A 100 -49.62 -62.70 4.88
CA GLU A 100 -49.00 -62.04 3.72
C GLU A 100 -49.81 -60.83 3.26
N LYS A 101 -51.13 -60.97 3.13
CA LYS A 101 -52.02 -59.86 2.78
C LYS A 101 -51.97 -58.72 3.80
N GLN A 102 -51.91 -59.05 5.10
CA GLN A 102 -51.79 -58.04 6.15
C GLN A 102 -50.42 -57.36 6.10
N GLN A 103 -49.36 -58.12 5.86
CA GLN A 103 -47.99 -57.62 5.74
C GLN A 103 -47.82 -56.68 4.53
N GLU A 104 -48.45 -56.99 3.41
CA GLU A 104 -48.47 -56.11 2.23
C GLU A 104 -49.19 -54.79 2.50
N GLU A 105 -50.33 -54.81 3.20
CA GLU A 105 -51.05 -53.60 3.59
C GLU A 105 -50.24 -52.74 4.57
N VAL A 106 -49.56 -53.37 5.54
CA VAL A 106 -48.64 -52.68 6.46
C VAL A 106 -47.52 -52.00 5.67
N ARG A 107 -46.86 -52.73 4.75
CA ARG A 107 -45.80 -52.15 3.89
C ARG A 107 -46.32 -50.99 3.04
N ARG A 108 -47.52 -51.10 2.47
CA ARG A 108 -48.15 -50.03 1.70
C ARG A 108 -48.32 -48.76 2.54
N TYR A 109 -48.86 -48.91 3.76
CA TYR A 109 -49.10 -47.77 4.64
C TYR A 109 -47.80 -47.14 5.16
N GLU A 110 -46.79 -47.95 5.48
CA GLU A 110 -45.46 -47.47 5.85
C GLU A 110 -44.80 -46.67 4.72
N ALA A 111 -44.93 -47.14 3.47
CA ALA A 111 -44.44 -46.41 2.30
C ALA A 111 -45.14 -45.06 2.12
N ILE A 112 -46.46 -45.00 2.32
CA ILE A 112 -47.22 -43.73 2.29
C ILE A 112 -46.75 -42.79 3.41
N LYS A 113 -46.57 -43.30 4.62
CA LYS A 113 -46.10 -42.51 5.77
C LYS A 113 -44.68 -41.98 5.59
N GLU A 114 -43.81 -42.77 4.98
CA GLU A 114 -42.47 -42.33 4.63
C GLU A 114 -42.53 -41.23 3.57
N ALA A 115 -43.31 -41.40 2.50
CA ALA A 115 -43.48 -40.39 1.47
C ALA A 115 -44.05 -39.08 2.03
N GLU A 116 -45.06 -39.14 2.92
CA GLU A 116 -45.58 -37.96 3.63
C GLU A 116 -44.51 -37.26 4.47
N ARG A 117 -43.62 -38.01 5.11
CA ARG A 117 -42.52 -37.45 5.90
C ARG A 117 -41.50 -36.75 5.00
N GLN A 118 -41.10 -37.40 3.91
CA GLN A 118 -40.16 -36.83 2.94
C GLN A 118 -40.74 -35.58 2.28
N GLU A 119 -42.03 -35.58 1.93
CA GLU A 119 -42.69 -34.41 1.35
C GLU A 119 -42.78 -33.24 2.34
N LYS A 120 -43.07 -33.50 3.62
CA LYS A 120 -43.01 -32.45 4.65
C LYS A 120 -41.61 -31.88 4.83
N LEU A 121 -40.58 -32.72 4.81
CA LEU A 121 -39.19 -32.27 4.85
C LEU A 121 -38.83 -31.43 3.62
N ARG A 122 -39.29 -31.83 2.43
CA ARG A 122 -39.08 -31.08 1.19
C ARG A 122 -39.77 -29.73 1.24
N LEU A 123 -41.04 -29.65 1.63
CA LEU A 123 -41.80 -28.40 1.75
C LEU A 123 -41.16 -27.45 2.78
N GLU A 124 -40.68 -27.98 3.90
CA GLU A 124 -39.98 -27.19 4.90
C GLU A 124 -38.62 -26.67 4.37
N GLN A 125 -37.88 -27.49 3.62
CA GLN A 125 -36.66 -27.04 2.97
C GLN A 125 -36.94 -25.99 1.90
N GLU A 126 -37.98 -26.17 1.08
CA GLU A 126 -38.41 -25.19 0.08
C GLU A 126 -38.82 -23.86 0.73
N ARG A 127 -39.49 -23.88 1.90
CA ARG A 127 -39.78 -22.68 2.70
C ARG A 127 -38.49 -21.98 3.10
N LYS A 128 -37.53 -22.71 3.66
CA LYS A 128 -36.23 -22.17 4.09
C LYS A 128 -35.44 -21.57 2.93
N ASP A 129 -35.33 -22.30 1.83
CA ASP A 129 -34.61 -21.87 0.63
C ASP A 129 -35.26 -20.62 0.04
N LYS A 130 -36.60 -20.53 0.06
CA LYS A 130 -37.33 -19.33 -0.37
C LYS A 130 -36.98 -18.12 0.50
N ILE A 131 -37.04 -18.26 1.83
CA ILE A 131 -36.70 -17.18 2.77
C ILE A 131 -35.25 -16.73 2.55
N GLN A 132 -34.30 -17.66 2.48
CA GLN A 132 -32.90 -17.33 2.21
C GLN A 132 -32.70 -16.66 0.85
N SER A 133 -33.40 -17.11 -0.19
CA SER A 133 -33.35 -16.49 -1.51
C SER A 133 -33.88 -15.06 -1.47
N GLU A 134 -34.97 -14.80 -0.74
CA GLU A 134 -35.53 -13.45 -0.56
C GLU A 134 -34.54 -12.53 0.17
N ILE A 135 -33.92 -13.01 1.27
CA ILE A 135 -32.87 -12.27 2.00
C ILE A 135 -31.67 -11.96 1.09
N ASN A 136 -31.21 -12.94 0.31
CA ASN A 136 -30.06 -12.76 -0.57
C ASN A 136 -30.37 -11.85 -1.76
N GLN A 137 -31.56 -11.95 -2.35
CA GLN A 137 -32.00 -11.04 -3.41
C GLN A 137 -32.09 -9.61 -2.89
N PHE A 138 -32.70 -9.41 -1.72
CA PHE A 138 -32.75 -8.12 -1.04
C PHE A 138 -31.35 -7.53 -0.84
N TYR A 139 -30.44 -8.33 -0.27
CA TYR A 139 -29.05 -7.93 -0.03
C TYR A 139 -28.34 -7.54 -1.33
N ASN A 140 -28.43 -8.37 -2.36
CA ASN A 140 -27.73 -8.15 -3.62
C ASN A 140 -28.28 -6.93 -4.38
N ASN A 141 -29.60 -6.72 -4.36
CA ASN A 141 -30.22 -5.56 -5.00
C ASN A 141 -29.71 -4.25 -4.38
N LEU A 142 -29.77 -4.13 -3.04
CA LEU A 142 -29.26 -2.95 -2.34
C LEU A 142 -27.76 -2.79 -2.50
N LYS A 143 -26.99 -3.88 -2.48
CA LYS A 143 -25.55 -3.84 -2.73
C LYS A 143 -25.24 -3.28 -4.13
N CYS A 144 -26.01 -3.67 -5.15
CA CYS A 144 -25.86 -3.13 -6.50
C CYS A 144 -26.19 -1.64 -6.55
N GLU A 145 -27.27 -1.20 -5.90
CA GLU A 145 -27.62 0.22 -5.80
C GLU A 145 -26.51 1.03 -5.12
N ILE A 146 -25.98 0.57 -3.98
CA ILE A 146 -24.86 1.21 -3.28
C ILE A 146 -23.61 1.24 -4.17
N SER A 147 -23.33 0.17 -4.90
CA SER A 147 -22.14 0.09 -5.77
C SER A 147 -22.15 1.16 -6.87
N ASN A 148 -23.34 1.43 -7.43
CA ASN A 148 -23.58 2.39 -8.49
C ASN A 148 -23.83 3.82 -7.97
N LEU A 149 -23.74 4.06 -6.66
CA LEU A 149 -23.98 5.37 -6.06
C LEU A 149 -22.99 6.43 -6.58
N GLU A 150 -23.53 7.59 -6.94
CA GLU A 150 -22.80 8.81 -7.28
C GLU A 150 -22.93 9.86 -6.16
N PHE A 151 -22.02 10.83 -6.12
CA PHE A 151 -21.94 11.82 -5.04
C PHE A 151 -23.23 12.64 -4.88
N LEU A 152 -23.86 13.03 -5.99
CA LEU A 152 -25.08 13.85 -5.98
C LEU A 152 -26.30 13.11 -5.39
N ASP A 153 -26.29 11.78 -5.44
CA ASP A 153 -27.43 10.95 -5.07
C ASP A 153 -27.36 10.46 -3.61
N ILE A 154 -26.29 10.79 -2.87
CA ILE A 154 -26.03 10.27 -1.51
C ILE A 154 -27.24 10.43 -0.59
N GLU A 155 -27.84 11.62 -0.51
CA GLU A 155 -28.96 11.86 0.42
C GLU A 155 -30.23 11.12 -0.01
N ASN A 156 -30.55 11.13 -1.30
CA ASN A 156 -31.69 10.39 -1.82
C ASN A 156 -31.54 8.87 -1.59
N THR A 157 -30.34 8.32 -1.80
CA THR A 157 -30.07 6.90 -1.54
C THR A 157 -30.15 6.55 -0.06
N LYS A 158 -29.73 7.42 0.87
CA LYS A 158 -29.92 7.18 2.31
C LYS A 158 -31.41 7.08 2.68
N GLU A 159 -32.22 8.00 2.16
CA GLU A 159 -33.67 7.99 2.40
C GLU A 159 -34.32 6.72 1.84
N VAL A 160 -34.01 6.37 0.59
CA VAL A 160 -34.49 5.14 -0.06
C VAL A 160 -34.04 3.90 0.71
N PHE A 161 -32.78 3.83 1.12
CA PHE A 161 -32.23 2.71 1.88
C PHE A 161 -32.94 2.51 3.22
N ASN A 162 -33.15 3.58 3.99
CA ASN A 162 -33.88 3.51 5.26
C ASN A 162 -35.35 3.12 5.04
N ALA A 163 -36.02 3.70 4.05
CA ALA A 163 -37.40 3.36 3.73
C ALA A 163 -37.56 1.90 3.27
N ILE A 164 -36.55 1.35 2.57
CA ILE A 164 -36.52 -0.06 2.20
C ILE A 164 -36.30 -0.94 3.44
N LEU A 165 -35.40 -0.56 4.35
CA LEU A 165 -35.17 -1.30 5.60
C LEU A 165 -36.38 -1.32 6.53
N GLU A 166 -37.19 -0.27 6.55
CA GLU A 166 -38.42 -0.21 7.36
C GLU A 166 -39.55 -1.10 6.80
N LYS A 167 -39.52 -1.44 5.50
CA LYS A 167 -40.54 -2.29 4.88
C LYS A 167 -40.40 -3.77 5.20
N PHE A 168 -39.23 -4.20 5.67
CA PHE A 168 -38.99 -5.60 6.04
C PHE A 168 -39.03 -5.71 7.58
N ASP A 169 -40.09 -6.33 8.11
CA ASP A 169 -40.11 -6.66 9.53
C ASP A 169 -39.17 -7.85 9.75
N GLN A 170 -38.27 -7.72 10.71
CA GLN A 170 -37.31 -8.77 11.03
C GLN A 170 -38.02 -10.09 11.37
N LYS A 171 -39.26 -10.04 11.87
CA LYS A 171 -40.07 -11.21 12.21
C LYS A 171 -40.55 -12.04 11.02
N ASP A 172 -40.50 -11.50 9.81
CA ASP A 172 -40.95 -12.20 8.60
C ASP A 172 -39.96 -13.30 8.18
N PHE A 173 -38.76 -13.32 8.76
CA PHE A 173 -37.67 -14.24 8.39
C PHE A 173 -37.50 -15.44 9.34
N GLU A 174 -38.38 -15.57 10.34
CA GLU A 174 -38.48 -16.71 11.25
C GLU A 174 -37.14 -17.14 11.89
N GLU A 175 -36.54 -18.26 11.46
CA GLU A 175 -35.25 -18.73 11.97
C GLU A 175 -34.03 -18.00 11.38
N PHE A 176 -34.24 -17.20 10.34
CA PHE A 176 -33.19 -16.48 9.60
C PHE A 176 -33.05 -15.02 10.04
N ASP A 177 -33.71 -14.60 11.13
CA ASP A 177 -33.62 -13.25 11.69
C ASP A 177 -32.17 -12.78 11.93
N MET A 178 -31.29 -13.70 12.33
CA MET A 178 -29.86 -13.43 12.53
C MET A 178 -29.12 -13.20 11.20
N ASP A 179 -29.40 -14.02 10.18
CA ASP A 179 -28.78 -13.87 8.85
C ASP A 179 -29.22 -12.55 8.21
N TYR A 180 -30.51 -12.22 8.28
CA TYR A 180 -31.01 -10.93 7.83
C TYR A 180 -30.35 -9.75 8.58
N ALA A 181 -30.21 -9.84 9.92
CA ALA A 181 -29.54 -8.81 10.70
C ALA A 181 -28.07 -8.63 10.30
N GLU A 182 -27.35 -9.73 10.06
CA GLU A 182 -25.97 -9.69 9.57
C GLU A 182 -25.88 -9.02 8.20
N LYS A 183 -26.73 -9.41 7.24
CA LYS A 183 -26.79 -8.79 5.91
C LYS A 183 -27.13 -7.31 5.96
N LYS A 184 -28.04 -6.90 6.84
CA LYS A 184 -28.40 -5.50 7.09
C LYS A 184 -27.19 -4.71 7.58
N ASN A 185 -26.46 -5.22 8.57
CA ASN A 185 -25.25 -4.57 9.08
C ASN A 185 -24.16 -4.44 8.01
N LEU A 186 -23.95 -5.50 7.22
CA LEU A 186 -23.00 -5.47 6.11
C LEU A 186 -23.37 -4.40 5.07
N LEU A 187 -24.65 -4.26 4.71
CA LEU A 187 -25.10 -3.20 3.81
C LEU A 187 -24.89 -1.81 4.40
N PHE A 188 -25.16 -1.62 5.70
CA PHE A 188 -24.95 -0.35 6.36
C PHE A 188 -23.47 0.06 6.32
N HIS A 189 -22.57 -0.86 6.67
CA HIS A 189 -21.14 -0.61 6.56
C HIS A 189 -20.71 -0.29 5.13
N PHE A 190 -21.19 -1.06 4.15
CA PHE A 190 -20.85 -0.84 2.75
C PHE A 190 -21.34 0.52 2.22
N LEU A 191 -22.54 0.94 2.62
CA LEU A 191 -23.06 2.27 2.29
C LEU A 191 -22.20 3.38 2.92
N GLN A 192 -21.85 3.25 4.19
CA GLN A 192 -21.01 4.25 4.88
C GLN A 192 -19.63 4.37 4.23
N GLU A 193 -18.96 3.26 3.94
CA GLU A 193 -17.67 3.26 3.24
C GLU A 193 -17.78 3.95 1.88
N LYS A 194 -18.81 3.60 1.09
CA LYS A 194 -19.03 4.21 -0.23
C LYS A 194 -19.28 5.72 -0.13
N ILE A 195 -20.04 6.18 0.86
CA ILE A 195 -20.29 7.61 1.09
C ILE A 195 -19.00 8.34 1.44
N THR A 196 -18.19 7.79 2.34
CA THR A 196 -16.89 8.37 2.70
C THR A 196 -15.99 8.48 1.48
N ASP A 197 -15.86 7.41 0.69
CA ASP A 197 -15.07 7.41 -0.55
C ASP A 197 -15.52 8.47 -1.55
N LEU A 198 -16.84 8.67 -1.70
CA LEU A 198 -17.39 9.67 -2.62
C LEU A 198 -17.16 11.10 -2.10
N ASN A 199 -17.31 11.33 -0.80
CA ASN A 199 -17.02 12.62 -0.18
C ASN A 199 -15.55 13.00 -0.34
N GLU A 200 -14.63 12.08 -0.05
CA GLU A 200 -13.19 12.32 -0.22
C GLU A 200 -12.82 12.63 -1.69
N LYS A 201 -13.44 11.92 -2.65
CA LYS A 201 -13.24 12.18 -4.09
C LYS A 201 -13.76 13.55 -4.50
N GLU A 202 -14.89 13.97 -3.97
CA GLU A 202 -15.46 15.29 -4.26
C GLU A 202 -14.65 16.41 -3.62
N GLU A 203 -14.23 16.25 -2.36
CA GLU A 203 -13.34 17.21 -1.70
C GLU A 203 -12.04 17.39 -2.50
N ALA A 204 -11.43 16.30 -2.97
CA ALA A 204 -10.25 16.34 -3.83
C ALA A 204 -10.52 16.98 -5.21
N ARG A 205 -11.73 16.87 -5.75
CA ARG A 205 -12.12 17.58 -6.99
C ARG A 205 -12.20 19.09 -6.74
N VAL A 206 -12.92 19.49 -5.69
CA VAL A 206 -13.09 20.91 -5.30
C VAL A 206 -11.75 21.55 -4.95
N GLU A 207 -10.86 20.85 -4.27
CA GLU A 207 -9.52 21.35 -3.95
C GLU A 207 -8.66 21.55 -5.21
N ARG A 208 -8.69 20.60 -6.15
CA ARG A 208 -8.00 20.75 -7.45
C ARG A 208 -8.51 21.94 -8.24
N GLU A 209 -9.82 22.14 -8.29
CA GLU A 209 -10.41 23.31 -8.96
C GLU A 209 -9.98 24.62 -8.32
N LYS A 210 -9.91 24.68 -6.98
CA LYS A 210 -9.38 25.84 -6.24
C LYS A 210 -7.91 26.11 -6.56
N LEU A 211 -7.07 25.06 -6.53
CA LEU A 211 -5.64 25.18 -6.84
C LEU A 211 -5.39 25.60 -8.29
N GLU A 212 -6.19 25.11 -9.24
CA GLU A 212 -6.10 25.55 -10.64
C GLU A 212 -6.54 27.00 -10.82
N ALA A 213 -7.61 27.43 -10.15
CA ALA A 213 -8.06 28.81 -10.17
C ALA A 213 -7.01 29.75 -9.54
N GLU A 214 -6.41 29.36 -8.41
CA GLU A 214 -5.34 30.11 -7.75
C GLU A 214 -4.09 30.21 -8.63
N ARG A 215 -3.69 29.11 -9.30
CA ARG A 215 -2.59 29.11 -10.26
C ARG A 215 -2.84 30.06 -11.43
N LYS A 216 -4.04 30.04 -12.02
CA LYS A 216 -4.41 30.96 -13.11
C LYS A 216 -4.37 32.41 -12.65
N ALA A 217 -4.95 32.71 -11.49
CA ALA A 217 -4.92 34.06 -10.93
C ALA A 217 -3.48 34.54 -10.65
N PHE A 218 -2.61 33.64 -10.17
CA PHE A 218 -1.21 33.93 -9.93
C PHE A 218 -0.42 34.14 -11.23
N GLU A 219 -0.66 33.33 -12.26
CA GLU A 219 -0.07 33.50 -13.59
C GLU A 219 -0.50 34.81 -14.24
N GLU A 220 -1.79 35.18 -14.14
CA GLU A 220 -2.31 36.47 -14.60
C GLU A 220 -1.65 37.64 -13.87
N GLN A 221 -1.48 37.54 -12.54
CA GLN A 221 -0.77 38.55 -11.75
C GLN A 221 0.71 38.66 -12.14
N GLN A 222 1.39 37.53 -12.37
CA GLN A 222 2.78 37.55 -12.85
C GLN A 222 2.89 38.18 -14.24
N GLU A 223 1.97 37.88 -15.15
CA GLU A 223 1.98 38.46 -16.49
C GLU A 223 1.72 39.96 -16.44
N GLU A 224 0.77 40.43 -15.61
CA GLU A 224 0.51 41.85 -15.41
C GLU A 224 1.71 42.56 -14.77
N ALA A 225 2.34 41.95 -13.76
CA ALA A 225 3.56 42.47 -13.14
C ALA A 225 4.72 42.53 -14.15
N ARG A 226 4.88 41.52 -15.01
CA ARG A 226 5.90 41.52 -16.06
C ARG A 226 5.63 42.60 -17.11
N LYS A 227 4.38 42.79 -17.53
CA LYS A 227 3.98 43.88 -18.44
C LYS A 227 4.23 45.25 -17.83
N LYS A 228 3.92 45.46 -16.55
CA LYS A 228 4.22 46.71 -15.82
C LYS A 228 5.73 46.95 -15.71
N ALA A 229 6.50 45.94 -15.34
CA ALA A 229 7.95 46.03 -15.26
C ALA A 229 8.58 46.34 -16.64
N GLU A 230 8.11 45.69 -17.70
CA GLU A 230 8.58 45.94 -19.07
C GLU A 230 8.20 47.35 -19.56
N GLN A 231 7.00 47.84 -19.22
CA GLN A 231 6.58 49.22 -19.50
C GLN A 231 7.42 50.24 -18.73
N GLU A 232 7.68 50.00 -17.44
CA GLU A 232 8.50 50.87 -16.61
C GLU A 232 9.96 50.86 -17.07
N GLU A 233 10.50 49.71 -17.46
CA GLU A 233 11.85 49.60 -18.04
C GLU A 233 11.94 50.31 -19.39
N ALA A 234 10.94 50.16 -20.27
CA ALA A 234 10.89 50.89 -21.53
C ALA A 234 10.76 52.40 -21.33
N GLU A 235 9.99 52.86 -20.34
CA GLU A 235 9.89 54.29 -20.00
C GLU A 235 11.21 54.82 -19.41
N ARG A 236 11.88 54.03 -18.56
CA ARG A 236 13.18 54.36 -18.00
C ARG A 236 14.25 54.44 -19.09
N GLN A 237 14.24 53.51 -20.04
CA GLN A 237 15.14 53.55 -21.21
C GLN A 237 14.86 54.78 -22.08
N LYS A 238 13.59 55.12 -22.35
CA LYS A 238 13.23 56.35 -23.08
C LYS A 238 13.69 57.62 -22.36
N LYS A 239 13.54 57.69 -21.03
CA LYS A 239 14.03 58.81 -20.21
C LYS A 239 15.55 58.92 -20.26
N LEU A 240 16.26 57.79 -20.11
CA LEU A 240 17.73 57.76 -20.20
C LEU A 240 18.22 58.16 -21.61
N GLU A 241 17.54 57.72 -22.67
CA GLU A 241 17.91 58.10 -24.04
C GLU A 241 17.63 59.58 -24.32
N ALA A 242 16.53 60.12 -23.79
CA ALA A 242 16.23 61.56 -23.87
C ALA A 242 17.27 62.39 -23.09
N GLU A 243 17.63 61.98 -21.87
CA GLU A 243 18.68 62.64 -21.08
C GLU A 243 20.04 62.55 -21.78
N ARG A 244 20.37 61.42 -22.43
CA ARG A 244 21.60 61.28 -23.21
C ARG A 244 21.62 62.24 -24.40
N LYS A 245 20.52 62.33 -25.15
CA LYS A 245 20.40 63.28 -26.27
C LYS A 245 20.48 64.74 -25.81
N GLU A 246 19.92 65.06 -24.65
CA GLU A 246 19.99 66.40 -24.06
C GLU A 246 21.41 66.74 -23.59
N ARG A 247 22.12 65.80 -22.94
CA ARG A 247 23.54 65.95 -22.59
C ARG A 247 24.43 66.07 -23.82
N GLU A 248 24.24 65.24 -24.83
CA GLU A 248 24.99 65.32 -26.10
C GLU A 248 24.74 66.68 -26.79
N ALA A 249 23.51 67.20 -26.76
CA ALA A 249 23.18 68.53 -27.30
C ALA A 249 23.78 69.67 -26.45
N ALA A 250 23.78 69.55 -25.12
CA ALA A 250 24.39 70.52 -24.21
C ALA A 250 25.92 70.54 -24.34
N GLU A 251 26.57 69.37 -24.39
CA GLU A 251 28.00 69.23 -24.67
C GLU A 251 28.36 69.76 -26.06
N GLY A 252 27.52 69.50 -27.07
CA GLY A 252 27.68 70.06 -28.40
C GLY A 252 27.61 71.60 -28.43
N LYS A 253 26.73 72.20 -27.62
CA LYS A 253 26.65 73.67 -27.44
C LYS A 253 27.87 74.22 -26.68
N LEU A 254 28.24 73.59 -25.58
CA LEU A 254 29.43 73.95 -24.78
C LEU A 254 30.73 73.84 -25.59
N ARG A 255 30.83 72.84 -26.47
CA ARG A 255 31.99 72.69 -27.36
C ARG A 255 32.04 73.81 -28.40
N LYS A 256 30.91 74.16 -29.03
CA LYS A 256 30.83 75.30 -29.95
C LYS A 256 31.11 76.63 -29.26
N GLU A 257 30.67 76.80 -28.02
CA GLU A 257 30.94 77.99 -27.21
C GLU A 257 32.42 78.07 -26.79
N ARG A 258 33.05 76.94 -26.44
CA ARG A 258 34.50 76.88 -26.20
C ARG A 258 35.31 77.16 -27.45
N GLU A 259 34.94 76.59 -28.60
CA GLU A 259 35.58 76.87 -29.89
C GLU A 259 35.42 78.36 -30.28
N ALA A 260 34.25 78.97 -30.01
CA ALA A 260 34.03 80.40 -30.22
C ALA A 260 34.87 81.29 -29.28
N ILE A 261 34.96 80.94 -27.98
CA ILE A 261 35.79 81.65 -26.99
C ILE A 261 37.28 81.51 -27.33
N GLU A 262 37.70 80.34 -27.82
CA GLU A 262 39.09 80.09 -28.22
C GLU A 262 39.44 80.85 -29.51
N GLU A 263 38.51 80.95 -30.46
CA GLU A 263 38.67 81.77 -31.66
C GLU A 263 38.63 83.28 -31.35
N GLU A 264 37.82 83.71 -30.38
CA GLU A 264 37.80 85.07 -29.88
C GLU A 264 39.10 85.41 -29.15
N LYS A 265 39.62 84.51 -28.32
CA LYS A 265 40.95 84.64 -27.71
C LYS A 265 42.06 84.68 -28.76
N ARG A 266 41.95 83.91 -29.84
CA ARG A 266 42.91 83.96 -30.95
C ARG A 266 42.85 85.31 -31.67
N LYS A 267 41.66 85.86 -31.90
CA LYS A 267 41.47 87.20 -32.49
C LYS A 267 41.95 88.33 -31.57
N ILE A 268 41.79 88.19 -30.25
CA ILE A 268 42.32 89.12 -29.27
C ILE A 268 43.85 89.04 -29.22
N ALA A 269 44.44 87.84 -29.21
CA ALA A 269 45.89 87.66 -29.26
C ALA A 269 46.50 88.17 -30.57
N GLU A 270 45.80 88.02 -31.70
CA GLU A 270 46.23 88.53 -33.01
C GLU A 270 46.09 90.06 -33.09
N ALA A 271 45.05 90.64 -32.48
CA ALA A 271 44.89 92.09 -32.35
C ALA A 271 45.89 92.72 -31.36
N GLU A 272 46.23 92.00 -30.29
CA GLU A 272 47.22 92.43 -29.29
C GLU A 272 48.64 92.32 -29.84
N ALA A 273 48.98 91.27 -30.61
CA ALA A 273 50.23 91.18 -31.36
C ALA A 273 50.37 92.29 -32.41
N LYS A 274 49.26 92.68 -33.06
CA LYS A 274 49.25 93.79 -34.03
C LYS A 274 49.40 95.15 -33.35
N ARG A 275 48.81 95.33 -32.15
CA ARG A 275 49.04 96.50 -31.30
C ARG A 275 50.46 96.55 -30.75
N GLN A 276 51.05 95.43 -30.34
CA GLN A 276 52.43 95.36 -29.89
C GLN A 276 53.40 95.75 -31.02
N ALA A 277 53.14 95.33 -32.26
CA ALA A 277 53.93 95.69 -33.43
C ALA A 277 53.78 97.18 -33.84
N GLU A 278 52.60 97.78 -33.67
CA GLU A 278 52.39 99.23 -33.88
C GLU A 278 53.01 100.07 -32.76
N ILE A 279 52.95 99.61 -31.51
CA ILE A 279 53.58 100.27 -30.35
C ILE A 279 55.12 100.17 -30.44
N GLU A 280 55.69 99.05 -30.86
CA GLU A 280 57.15 98.92 -31.06
C GLU A 280 57.67 99.75 -32.25
N ALA A 281 56.85 99.97 -33.28
CA ALA A 281 57.19 100.85 -34.41
C ALA A 281 57.08 102.34 -34.05
N GLU A 282 56.14 102.73 -33.20
CA GLU A 282 56.00 104.12 -32.73
C GLU A 282 56.96 104.47 -31.58
N GLU A 283 57.31 103.50 -30.72
CA GLU A 283 58.31 103.68 -29.67
C GLU A 283 59.74 103.71 -30.22
N LYS A 284 60.07 103.03 -31.32
CA LYS A 284 61.38 103.18 -31.98
C LYS A 284 61.61 104.57 -32.60
N ALA A 285 60.54 105.28 -32.98
CA ALA A 285 60.64 106.64 -33.52
C ALA A 285 60.59 107.74 -32.44
N LYS A 286 60.05 107.46 -31.25
CA LYS A 286 60.02 108.39 -30.09
C LYS A 286 61.13 108.14 -29.06
N ALA A 287 61.77 106.97 -29.04
CA ALA A 287 62.89 106.64 -28.15
C ALA A 287 64.25 107.23 -28.59
N GLU A 288 64.42 107.64 -29.86
CA GLU A 288 65.67 108.24 -30.35
C GLU A 288 65.81 109.75 -30.01
N ALA A 289 64.74 110.40 -29.54
CA ALA A 289 64.75 111.80 -29.09
C ALA A 289 64.63 111.97 -27.55
N LYS A 290 64.42 110.89 -26.78
CA LYS A 290 64.24 110.94 -25.31
C LYS A 290 65.12 109.97 -24.51
N ALA A 291 66.12 109.35 -25.13
CA ALA A 291 67.17 108.55 -24.47
C ALA A 291 68.45 109.34 -24.11
N LYS A 292 68.38 110.68 -24.09
CA LYS A 292 69.51 111.58 -23.74
C LYS A 292 69.31 112.36 -22.44
N LYS A 293 68.33 112.00 -21.60
CA LYS A 293 68.04 112.70 -20.32
C LYS A 293 67.74 111.82 -19.11
N GLU A 294 67.84 110.50 -19.21
CA GLU A 294 67.51 109.62 -18.07
C GLU A 294 68.43 108.39 -17.94
N ALA A 295 69.69 108.54 -18.35
CA ALA A 295 70.78 107.60 -18.05
C ALA A 295 71.93 108.25 -17.24
N GLU A 296 71.84 109.55 -16.93
CA GLU A 296 72.92 110.32 -16.29
C GLU A 296 72.66 110.63 -14.80
N LYS A 297 71.59 110.07 -14.19
CA LYS A 297 71.22 110.32 -12.78
C LYS A 297 71.20 109.10 -11.85
N ARG A 298 71.68 107.93 -12.29
CA ARG A 298 71.74 106.71 -11.45
C ARG A 298 73.15 106.17 -11.16
N ALA A 299 74.19 106.76 -11.76
CA ALA A 299 75.59 106.34 -11.59
C ALA A 299 76.38 107.18 -10.55
N GLU A 300 75.79 108.23 -9.97
CA GLU A 300 76.50 109.15 -9.06
C GLU A 300 76.08 109.02 -7.58
N ALA A 301 75.09 108.18 -7.26
CA ALA A 301 74.55 107.99 -5.91
C ALA A 301 75.07 106.74 -5.15
N LEU A 302 75.90 105.88 -5.76
CA LEU A 302 76.40 104.63 -5.15
C LEU A 302 77.90 104.62 -4.81
N LYS A 303 78.60 105.75 -4.97
CA LYS A 303 80.04 105.89 -4.65
C LYS A 303 80.40 105.84 -3.14
N PRO A 304 79.58 106.32 -2.18
CA PRO A 304 79.99 106.31 -0.77
C PRO A 304 79.93 104.90 -0.12
N ASP A 305 79.01 104.05 -0.56
CA ASP A 305 78.76 102.76 0.08
C ASP A 305 79.69 101.64 -0.43
N LEU A 306 80.21 101.77 -1.66
CA LEU A 306 81.24 100.88 -2.19
C LEU A 306 82.60 101.04 -1.48
N GLU A 307 82.94 102.24 -0.98
CA GLU A 307 84.18 102.44 -0.20
C GLU A 307 84.07 101.93 1.24
N LYS A 308 82.89 102.03 1.88
CA LYS A 308 82.66 101.45 3.21
C LYS A 308 82.77 99.93 3.21
N LEU A 309 82.24 99.27 2.18
CA LEU A 309 82.33 97.80 2.05
C LEU A 309 83.77 97.34 1.80
N LYS A 310 84.58 98.10 1.05
CA LYS A 310 86.02 97.83 0.89
C LYS A 310 86.81 97.95 2.20
N SER A 311 86.50 98.94 3.04
CA SER A 311 87.11 99.11 4.36
C SER A 311 86.80 97.93 5.30
N ILE A 312 85.56 97.44 5.30
CA ILE A 312 85.14 96.31 6.14
C ILE A 312 85.78 94.99 5.69
N ILE A 313 85.91 94.75 4.38
CA ILE A 313 86.58 93.54 3.88
C ILE A 313 88.09 93.59 4.19
N ALA A 314 88.70 94.77 4.18
CA ALA A 314 90.12 94.95 4.51
C ALA A 314 90.46 94.71 6.00
N SER A 315 89.51 94.89 6.92
CA SER A 315 89.70 94.68 8.36
C SER A 315 89.49 93.23 8.83
N ILE A 316 89.05 92.34 7.93
CA ILE A 316 88.98 90.90 8.20
C ILE A 316 90.41 90.35 8.12
N GLY A 317 91.03 90.19 9.29
CA GLY A 317 92.36 89.61 9.45
C GLY A 317 92.65 89.30 10.92
N ILE A 318 93.47 88.28 11.19
CA ILE A 318 93.93 87.99 12.55
C ILE A 318 95.01 89.02 12.91
N HIS A 319 94.61 90.11 13.58
CA HIS A 319 95.48 91.23 13.98
C HIS A 319 96.20 91.05 15.33
N GLN A 320 96.38 89.80 15.79
CA GLN A 320 97.16 89.48 17.00
C GLN A 320 98.36 88.59 16.64
N GLU A 321 99.53 88.94 17.18
CA GLU A 321 100.79 88.21 17.00
C GLU A 321 100.63 86.73 17.37
N ALA A 322 101.25 85.86 16.56
CA ALA A 322 101.05 84.42 16.64
C ALA A 322 101.41 83.89 18.05
N PRO A 323 100.47 83.26 18.77
CA PRO A 323 100.75 82.71 20.09
C PRO A 323 101.80 81.59 19.96
N GLU A 324 102.80 81.56 20.87
CA GLU A 324 103.80 80.49 20.92
C GLU A 324 103.13 79.15 21.34
N LEU A 325 102.57 78.45 20.36
CA LEU A 325 101.94 77.14 20.53
C LEU A 325 103.02 76.05 20.51
N LYS A 326 103.16 75.27 21.58
CA LYS A 326 104.17 74.18 21.67
C LYS A 326 103.75 72.89 20.97
N ASP A 327 102.44 72.68 20.78
CA ASP A 327 101.88 71.49 20.15
C ASP A 327 101.82 71.64 18.62
N LYS A 328 102.31 70.63 17.90
CA LYS A 328 102.47 70.67 16.45
C LYS A 328 101.14 70.68 15.71
N ALA A 329 100.13 69.97 16.21
CA ALA A 329 98.79 69.96 15.60
C ALA A 329 98.11 71.34 15.73
N SER A 330 98.30 72.00 16.88
CA SER A 330 97.81 73.36 17.12
C SER A 330 98.46 74.41 16.21
N GLN A 331 99.75 74.25 15.89
CA GLN A 331 100.44 75.11 14.90
C GLN A 331 99.90 74.90 13.49
N THR A 332 99.63 73.64 13.09
CA THR A 332 99.05 73.33 11.78
C THR A 332 97.65 73.93 11.65
N PHE A 333 96.79 73.75 12.65
CA PHE A 333 95.44 74.31 12.65
C PHE A 333 95.44 75.84 12.57
N TYR A 334 96.32 76.53 13.30
CA TYR A 334 96.43 77.99 13.22
C TYR A 334 96.91 78.48 11.83
N THR A 335 97.72 77.68 11.14
CA THR A 335 98.19 77.99 9.78
C THR A 335 97.08 77.79 8.75
N GLU A 336 96.29 76.72 8.88
CA GLU A 336 95.10 76.48 8.04
C GLU A 336 94.03 77.56 8.25
N LEU A 337 93.76 77.93 9.50
CA LEU A 337 92.81 79.01 9.84
C LEU A 337 93.21 80.35 9.19
N LYS A 338 94.52 80.65 9.11
CA LYS A 338 95.00 81.86 8.41
C LYS A 338 94.73 81.81 6.91
N LEU A 339 94.92 80.65 6.28
CA LEU A 339 94.67 80.47 4.84
C LEU A 339 93.18 80.63 4.52
N ASP A 340 92.30 80.02 5.32
CA ASP A 340 90.85 80.08 5.10
C ASP A 340 90.30 81.52 5.21
N ILE A 341 90.83 82.31 6.15
CA ILE A 341 90.45 83.73 6.32
C ILE A 341 90.89 84.57 5.11
N GLU A 342 92.06 84.29 4.53
CA GLU A 342 92.57 85.01 3.36
C GLU A 342 91.76 84.64 2.09
N ASP A 343 91.37 83.36 1.92
CA ASP A 343 90.52 82.93 0.82
C ASP A 343 89.10 83.53 0.87
N LEU A 344 88.54 83.65 2.07
CA LEU A 344 87.27 84.34 2.28
C LEU A 344 87.36 85.82 1.87
N LYS A 345 88.46 86.49 2.22
CA LYS A 345 88.72 87.89 1.86
C LYS A 345 88.83 88.08 0.35
N ASN A 346 89.53 87.17 -0.34
CA ASN A 346 89.64 87.19 -1.81
C ASN A 346 88.28 87.00 -2.49
N THR A 347 87.49 86.03 -2.02
CA THR A 347 86.17 85.73 -2.57
C THR A 347 85.21 86.92 -2.44
N LEU A 348 85.22 87.60 -1.28
CA LEU A 348 84.40 88.79 -1.05
C LEU A 348 84.86 89.98 -1.89
N THR A 349 86.17 90.13 -2.11
CA THR A 349 86.73 91.18 -2.96
C THR A 349 86.31 91.00 -4.42
N SER A 350 86.41 89.77 -4.97
CA SER A 350 86.00 89.49 -6.36
C SER A 350 84.49 89.69 -6.59
N LYS A 351 83.64 89.33 -5.62
CA LYS A 351 82.19 89.59 -5.74
C LYS A 351 81.86 91.09 -5.73
N LEU A 352 82.63 91.90 -5.01
CA LEU A 352 82.47 93.35 -4.98
C LEU A 352 82.90 94.02 -6.31
N GLU A 353 83.86 93.45 -7.03
CA GLU A 353 84.29 93.96 -8.34
C GLU A 353 83.26 93.69 -9.45
N ASN A 354 82.52 92.59 -9.34
CA ASN A 354 81.43 92.22 -10.26
C ASN A 354 80.12 92.99 -10.05
N LEU A 355 80.06 93.94 -9.10
CA LEU A 355 78.90 94.80 -8.82
C LEU A 355 78.98 96.17 -9.51
N LYS A 356 79.99 96.40 -10.36
CA LYS A 356 80.09 97.54 -11.28
C LYS A 356 79.39 97.24 -12.59
#